data_AF-A0A9P7N314-F1
#
_entry.id   AF-A0A9P7N314-F1
#
_cell.length_a   1.000
_cell.length_b   1.000
_cell.length_c   1.000
_cell.angle_alpha   90.00
_cell.angle_beta   90.00
_cell.angle_gamma   90.00
#
_symmetry.space_group_name_H-M   'P 1'
#
loop_
_entity.id
_entity.type
_entity.pdbx_description
1 polymer ?
#
loop_
_entity_poly.entity_id
_entity_poly.type
_entity_poly.pdbx_seq_one_letter_code
_entity_poly.pdbx_strand_id
1 'polypeptide(L)'
;MSETKPCDPVMIDMPVHNIFKILGPSGAAAGCVARLGRLSIPGRRPIDTPNYTAITSRGVIPHLTPDNVTKHTNLTSAYMALED
;
A
#
# COMPACT_ATOMS: atom_id res chain seq x y z
N MET A 1 -10.38 -1.22 32.39
CA MET A 1 -11.66 -1.32 31.67
C MET A 1 -12.06 0.10 31.31
N SER A 2 -12.30 0.55 30.09
CA SER A 2 -12.39 -0.05 28.76
C SER A 2 -12.70 1.15 27.85
N GLU A 3 -11.91 1.40 26.81
CA GLU A 3 -12.37 2.26 25.72
C GLU A 3 -11.78 1.71 24.41
N THR A 4 -12.48 0.73 23.85
CA THR A 4 -12.22 0.23 22.51
C THR A 4 -12.63 1.32 21.52
N LYS A 5 -11.62 2.00 20.98
CA LYS A 5 -11.75 2.85 19.79
C LYS A 5 -12.59 2.10 18.74
N PRO A 6 -13.67 2.70 18.20
CA PRO A 6 -14.50 2.03 17.22
C PRO A 6 -13.64 1.61 16.04
N CYS A 7 -13.69 0.32 15.68
CA CYS A 7 -13.18 -0.12 14.40
C CYS A 7 -13.91 0.68 13.33
N ASP A 8 -13.15 1.48 12.57
CA ASP A 8 -13.69 2.18 11.41
C ASP A 8 -14.42 1.16 10.53
N PRO A 9 -15.65 1.46 10.07
CA PRO A 9 -16.37 0.54 9.22
C PRO A 9 -15.57 0.41 7.91
N VAL A 10 -15.02 -0.77 7.67
CA VAL A 10 -14.57 -1.17 6.33
C VAL A 10 -15.83 -1.23 5.48
N MET A 11 -16.15 -0.12 4.84
CA MET A 11 -17.26 0.00 3.91
C MET A 11 -17.02 -0.91 2.71
N ILE A 12 -17.60 -2.11 2.77
CA ILE A 12 -17.71 -3.05 1.65
C ILE A 12 -18.86 -2.58 0.76
N ASP A 13 -18.63 -1.49 0.04
CA ASP A 13 -19.26 -1.18 -1.24
C ASP A 13 -18.46 -0.03 -1.88
N MET A 14 -17.32 -0.34 -2.49
CA MET A 14 -16.62 0.62 -3.33
C MET A 14 -17.08 0.41 -4.77
N PRO A 15 -17.67 1.42 -5.44
CA PRO A 15 -17.86 1.34 -6.88
C PRO A 15 -16.49 1.10 -7.52
N VAL A 16 -16.44 0.17 -8.48
CA VAL A 16 -15.21 -0.24 -9.22
C VAL A 16 -14.45 0.98 -9.80
N HIS A 17 -15.14 2.11 -9.93
CA HIS A 17 -14.66 3.37 -10.49
C HIS A 17 -13.72 4.16 -9.55
N ASN A 18 -13.54 3.72 -8.29
CA ASN A 18 -12.75 4.44 -7.27
C ASN A 18 -11.51 3.67 -6.76
N ILE A 19 -10.92 2.81 -7.60
CA ILE A 19 -9.70 2.04 -7.25
C ILE A 19 -8.54 2.95 -6.81
N PHE A 20 -8.36 4.13 -7.42
CA PHE A 20 -7.34 5.09 -7.02
C PHE A 20 -7.96 6.45 -6.67
N LYS A 21 -7.63 6.96 -5.47
CA LYS A 21 -8.11 8.26 -4.97
C LYS A 21 -6.92 9.18 -4.69
N ILE A 22 -6.94 10.40 -5.22
CA ILE A 22 -5.98 11.46 -4.84
C ILE A 22 -6.41 12.03 -3.48
N LEU A 23 -5.49 12.05 -2.52
CA LEU A 23 -5.71 12.56 -1.17
C LEU A 23 -5.33 14.04 -1.05
N GLY A 24 -4.34 14.49 -1.82
CA GLY A 24 -3.95 15.89 -1.87
C GLY A 24 -2.57 16.11 -2.48
N PRO A 25 -2.18 17.38 -2.70
CA PRO A 25 -0.82 17.72 -3.04
C PRO A 25 0.11 17.52 -1.83
N SER A 26 1.22 16.80 -2.00
CA SER A 26 2.35 16.84 -1.06
C SER A 26 3.21 18.06 -1.44
N GLY A 27 3.41 18.97 -0.49
CA GLY A 27 4.09 20.24 -0.75
C GLY A 27 5.61 20.12 -0.84
N ALA A 28 6.18 20.66 -1.93
CA ALA A 28 7.48 21.31 -1.97
C ALA A 28 7.57 22.20 -3.22
N ALA A 29 7.33 23.51 -3.03
CA ALA A 29 7.47 24.59 -4.01
C ALA A 29 6.64 24.49 -5.31
N ALA A 30 6.26 25.67 -5.84
CA ALA A 30 5.53 25.78 -7.09
C ALA A 30 6.34 25.16 -8.24
N GLY A 31 5.95 23.93 -8.65
CA GLY A 31 6.59 23.19 -9.75
C GLY A 31 6.83 21.71 -9.49
N CYS A 32 6.93 21.25 -8.23
CA CYS A 32 7.17 19.85 -7.89
C CYS A 32 6.15 19.35 -6.85
N VAL A 33 4.94 19.01 -7.31
CA VAL A 33 3.88 18.51 -6.43
C VAL A 33 3.84 16.99 -6.51
N ALA A 34 4.29 16.32 -5.45
CA ALA A 34 4.09 14.88 -5.32
C ALA A 34 2.59 14.61 -5.10
N ARG A 35 2.05 13.63 -5.81
CA ARG A 35 0.63 13.25 -5.70
C ARG A 35 0.46 12.27 -4.55
N LEU A 36 -0.11 12.75 -3.45
CA LEU A 36 -0.57 11.84 -2.40
C LEU A 36 -1.88 11.22 -2.83
N GLY A 37 -1.95 9.90 -2.73
CA GLY A 37 -3.07 9.12 -3.17
C GLY A 37 -3.19 7.82 -2.41
N ARG A 38 -4.26 7.07 -2.68
CA ARG A 38 -4.54 5.77 -2.10
C ARG A 38 -5.13 4.86 -3.16
N LEU A 39 -4.50 3.70 -3.35
CA LEU A 39 -4.95 2.60 -4.19
C LEU A 39 -5.68 1.57 -3.32
N SER A 40 -6.99 1.43 -3.49
CA SER A 40 -7.85 0.51 -2.75
C SER A 40 -8.47 -0.50 -3.69
N ILE A 41 -7.99 -1.74 -3.65
CA ILE A 41 -8.57 -2.86 -4.41
C ILE A 41 -9.39 -3.72 -3.44
N PRO A 42 -10.66 -4.06 -3.76
CA PRO A 42 -11.47 -4.93 -2.92
C PRO A 42 -10.75 -6.23 -2.55
N GLY A 43 -10.81 -6.63 -1.27
CA GLY A 43 -10.14 -7.83 -0.77
C GLY A 43 -8.61 -7.74 -0.69
N ARG A 44 -8.05 -6.52 -0.80
CA ARG A 44 -6.62 -6.24 -0.59
C ARG A 44 -6.44 -5.09 0.38
N ARG A 45 -5.25 -5.02 0.99
CA ARG A 45 -4.87 -3.88 1.84
C ARG A 45 -4.69 -2.63 0.96
N PRO A 46 -5.23 -1.46 1.34
CA PRO A 46 -4.99 -0.22 0.63
C PRO A 46 -3.49 0.14 0.61
N ILE A 47 -3.03 0.72 -0.50
CA ILE A 47 -1.65 1.17 -0.70
C ILE A 47 -1.65 2.69 -0.86
N ASP A 48 -0.98 3.40 0.05
CA ASP A 48 -0.79 4.86 -0.07
C ASP A 48 0.28 5.17 -1.12
N THR A 49 0.19 6.31 -1.80
CA THR A 49 1.19 6.77 -2.78
C THR A 49 1.81 8.11 -2.36
N PRO A 50 3.11 8.34 -2.63
CA PRO A 50 4.05 7.44 -3.31
C PRO A 50 4.48 6.25 -2.42
N ASN A 51 4.71 5.09 -3.04
CA ASN A 51 5.16 3.89 -2.34
C ASN A 51 6.10 3.05 -3.20
N TYR A 52 6.92 2.24 -2.54
CA TYR A 52 7.80 1.27 -3.16
C TYR A 52 7.15 -0.12 -3.16
N THR A 53 7.15 -0.76 -4.32
CA THR A 53 6.68 -2.13 -4.50
C THR A 53 7.89 -3.04 -4.69
N ALA A 54 8.13 -3.93 -3.73
CA ALA A 54 9.26 -4.85 -3.79
C ALA A 54 9.08 -5.88 -4.90
N ILE A 55 10.17 -6.20 -5.60
CA ILE A 55 10.17 -7.25 -6.63
C ILE A 55 10.34 -8.61 -5.95
N THR A 56 9.49 -9.56 -6.29
CA THR A 56 9.57 -10.94 -5.78
C THR A 56 9.68 -11.95 -6.90
N SER A 57 10.31 -13.09 -6.60
CA SER A 57 10.26 -14.33 -7.39
C SER A 57 9.77 -15.43 -6.45
N ARG A 58 8.76 -16.18 -6.89
CA ARG A 58 8.08 -17.30 -6.22
C ARG A 58 7.58 -16.94 -4.83
N GLY A 59 7.17 -15.68 -4.67
CA GLY A 59 6.72 -15.12 -3.40
C GLY A 59 7.80 -14.74 -2.40
N VAL A 60 9.07 -14.70 -2.82
CA VAL A 60 10.20 -14.30 -1.96
C VAL A 60 10.92 -13.10 -2.57
N ILE A 61 11.37 -12.17 -1.73
CA ILE A 61 12.24 -11.07 -2.16
C ILE A 61 13.67 -11.63 -2.33
N PRO A 62 14.30 -11.52 -3.50
CA PRO A 62 15.61 -12.10 -3.75
C PRO A 62 16.66 -11.62 -2.73
N HIS A 63 17.48 -12.56 -2.24
CA HIS A 63 18.59 -12.32 -1.30
C HIS A 63 18.19 -11.76 0.09
N LEU A 64 16.90 -11.63 0.39
CA LEU A 64 16.41 -11.20 1.69
C LEU A 64 15.65 -12.33 2.35
N THR A 65 16.11 -12.72 3.54
CA THR A 65 15.41 -13.70 4.35
C THR A 65 14.13 -13.08 4.95
N PRO A 66 13.03 -13.85 5.12
CA PRO A 66 11.75 -13.31 5.58
C PRO A 66 11.79 -12.57 6.93
N ASP A 67 12.67 -13.01 7.83
CA ASP A 67 12.92 -12.37 9.12
C ASP A 67 13.56 -10.98 8.95
N ASN A 68 14.52 -10.83 8.03
CA ASN A 68 15.14 -9.55 7.72
C ASN A 68 14.14 -8.59 7.05
N VAL A 69 13.30 -9.10 6.15
CA VAL A 69 12.21 -8.31 5.56
C VAL A 69 11.29 -7.79 6.68
N THR A 70 10.86 -8.66 7.59
CA THR A 70 9.95 -8.29 8.68
C THR A 70 10.56 -7.30 9.67
N LYS A 71 11.86 -7.44 9.97
CA LYS A 71 12.55 -6.65 10.99
C LYS A 71 13.06 -5.30 10.48
N HIS A 72 13.45 -5.22 9.20
CA HIS A 72 14.21 -4.10 8.66
C HIS A 72 13.54 -3.37 7.49
N THR A 73 12.41 -3.88 6.98
CA THR A 73 11.71 -3.26 5.86
C THR A 73 10.25 -3.00 6.21
N ASN A 74 9.70 -1.88 5.73
CA ASN A 74 8.27 -1.58 5.83
C ASN A 74 7.67 -1.60 4.42
N LEU A 75 7.38 -2.81 3.94
CA LEU A 75 6.82 -3.04 2.62
C LEU A 75 5.32 -3.28 2.73
N THR A 76 4.54 -2.41 2.09
CA THR A 76 3.07 -2.54 2.02
C THR A 76 2.60 -3.14 0.70
N SER A 77 3.51 -3.31 -0.27
CA SER A 77 3.22 -3.90 -1.57
C SER A 77 4.42 -4.69 -2.10
N ALA A 78 4.12 -5.76 -2.84
CA ALA A 78 5.11 -6.58 -3.54
C ALA A 78 4.55 -6.98 -4.91
N TYR A 79 5.43 -6.97 -5.92
CA TYR A 79 5.14 -7.44 -7.26
C TYR A 79 5.51 -8.92 -7.34
N MET A 80 4.49 -9.77 -7.48
CA MET A 80 4.65 -11.19 -7.78
C MET A 80 4.72 -11.34 -9.30
N ALA A 81 5.92 -11.56 -9.83
CA ALA A 81 6.05 -11.97 -11.21
C ALA A 81 5.36 -13.34 -11.39
N LEU A 82 4.51 -13.46 -12.40
CA LEU A 82 3.99 -14.75 -12.83
C LEU A 82 5.12 -15.48 -13.55
N GLU A 83 5.81 -16.37 -12.86
CA GLU A 83 6.72 -17.33 -13.49
C GLU A 83 6.06 -18.72 -13.50
N ASP A 84 6.14 -19.39 -14.64
CA ASP A 84 5.56 -20.71 -14.93
C ASP A 84 6.17 -21.83 -14.07
#